data_AF-A0A099UGX0-F1
#
_entry.id   AF-A0A099UGX0-F1
#
_cell.length_a   1.000
_cell.length_b   1.000
_cell.length_c   1.000
_cell.angle_alpha   90.00
_cell.angle_beta   90.00
_cell.angle_gamma   90.00
#
_symmetry.space_group_name_H-M   'P 1'
#
loop_
_entity.id
_entity.type
_entity.pdbx_description
1 polymer ?
#
loop_
_entity_poly.entity_id
_entity_poly.type
_entity_poly.pdbx_seq_one_letter_code
_entity_poly.pdbx_strand_id
1 'polypeptide(L)'
;MSSYATQADLFVELAKPDKNGVSRWVYVSEFVGKYEPLSSNNGYAWARDGSRGGTTKTKLNETYIIEKKPSTGEVVAIRLNGFKPKT
;
A
#
# COMPACT_ATOMS: atom_id res chain seq x y z
N MET A 1 -7.34 13.87 -21.25
CA MET A 1 -7.68 13.38 -19.90
C MET A 1 -6.52 12.53 -19.40
N SER A 2 -5.73 13.01 -18.44
CA SER A 2 -4.76 12.16 -17.73
C SER A 2 -5.19 12.11 -16.27
N SER A 3 -6.01 11.13 -15.91
CA SER A 3 -6.29 10.86 -14.51
C SER A 3 -5.02 10.25 -13.92
N TYR A 4 -4.26 11.02 -13.15
CA TYR A 4 -3.12 10.51 -12.42
C TYR A 4 -3.56 9.32 -11.58
N ALA A 5 -2.88 8.17 -11.74
CA ALA A 5 -3.12 6.99 -10.92
C ALA A 5 -2.93 7.36 -9.44
N THR A 6 -3.84 6.91 -8.57
CA THR A 6 -3.66 7.15 -7.13
C THR A 6 -2.45 6.36 -6.62
N GLN A 7 -1.86 6.74 -5.49
CA GLN A 7 -0.80 5.95 -4.84
C GLN A 7 -1.25 4.50 -4.57
N ALA A 8 -2.54 4.30 -4.26
CA ALA A 8 -3.10 2.96 -4.11
C ALA A 8 -3.04 2.17 -5.42
N ASP A 9 -3.42 2.79 -6.55
CA ASP A 9 -3.37 2.13 -7.86
C ASP A 9 -1.93 1.85 -8.28
N LEU A 10 -1.00 2.81 -8.06
CA LEU A 10 0.44 2.64 -8.30
C LEU A 10 1.03 1.49 -7.48
N PHE A 11 0.64 1.37 -6.20
CA PHE A 11 1.12 0.29 -5.36
C PHE A 11 0.59 -1.07 -5.82
N VAL A 12 -0.70 -1.17 -6.17
CA VAL A 12 -1.29 -2.42 -6.70
C VAL A 12 -0.58 -2.83 -7.99
N GLU A 13 -0.29 -1.87 -8.87
CA GLU A 13 0.46 -2.12 -10.10
C GLU A 13 1.87 -2.69 -9.82
N LEU A 14 2.60 -2.10 -8.86
CA LEU A 14 3.95 -2.53 -8.49
C LEU A 14 3.96 -3.88 -7.75
N ALA A 15 2.98 -4.08 -6.86
CA ALA A 15 2.86 -5.24 -5.99
C ALA A 15 2.37 -6.50 -6.73
N LYS A 16 1.59 -6.33 -7.82
CA LYS A 16 1.07 -7.41 -8.66
C LYS A 16 0.40 -8.52 -7.82
N PRO A 17 -0.67 -8.21 -7.06
CA PRO A 17 -1.38 -9.22 -6.31
C PRO A 17 -1.97 -10.30 -7.22
N ASP A 18 -2.03 -11.52 -6.72
CA ASP A 18 -2.66 -12.65 -7.37
C ASP A 18 -4.19 -12.59 -7.25
N LYS A 19 -4.86 -13.63 -7.76
CA LYS A 19 -6.33 -13.77 -7.70
C LYS A 19 -6.91 -13.80 -6.27
N ASN A 20 -6.07 -14.05 -5.26
CA ASN A 20 -6.47 -14.08 -3.85
C ASN A 20 -6.19 -12.74 -3.16
N GLY A 21 -5.62 -11.76 -3.87
CA GLY A 21 -5.21 -10.48 -3.30
C GLY A 21 -3.87 -10.53 -2.58
N VAL A 22 -3.07 -11.59 -2.80
CA VAL A 22 -1.75 -11.76 -2.20
C VAL A 22 -0.67 -11.30 -3.17
N SER A 23 0.21 -10.42 -2.71
CA SER A 23 1.30 -9.86 -3.52
C SER A 23 2.67 -10.31 -3.01
N ARG A 24 3.73 -9.97 -3.76
CA ARG A 24 5.10 -10.02 -3.25
C ARG A 24 5.34 -8.91 -2.23
N TRP A 25 6.39 -9.04 -1.43
CA TRP A 25 6.94 -7.88 -0.72
C TRP A 25 7.46 -6.85 -1.73
N VAL A 26 7.02 -5.62 -1.58
CA VAL A 26 7.53 -4.47 -2.32
C VAL A 26 8.37 -3.64 -1.37
N TYR A 27 9.65 -3.51 -1.68
CA TYR A 27 10.58 -2.75 -0.87
C TYR A 27 10.44 -1.25 -1.13
N VAL A 28 10.68 -0.45 -0.10
CA VAL A 28 10.64 1.02 -0.22
C VAL A 28 11.68 1.53 -1.22
N SER A 29 12.80 0.81 -1.37
CA SER A 29 13.81 1.09 -2.40
C SER A 29 13.31 0.93 -3.84
N GLU A 30 12.15 0.27 -4.05
CA GLU A 30 11.51 0.17 -5.37
C GLU A 30 10.63 1.38 -5.70
N PHE A 31 10.43 2.31 -4.76
CA PHE A 31 9.63 3.52 -4.95
C PHE A 31 10.45 4.58 -5.70
N VAL A 32 10.74 4.29 -6.97
CA VAL A 32 11.54 5.12 -7.87
C VAL A 32 10.79 5.36 -9.18
N GLY A 33 11.17 6.43 -9.91
CA GLY A 33 10.55 6.79 -11.18
C GLY A 33 9.04 7.01 -11.02
N LYS A 34 8.22 6.28 -11.79
CA LYS A 34 6.76 6.41 -11.71
C LYS A 34 6.17 6.03 -10.33
N TYR A 35 6.91 5.31 -9.51
CA TYR A 35 6.50 4.89 -8.17
C TYR A 35 7.08 5.77 -7.07
N GLU A 36 7.89 6.77 -7.40
CA GLU A 36 8.41 7.76 -6.44
C GLU A 36 7.31 8.40 -5.58
N PRO A 37 6.10 8.71 -6.09
CA PRO A 37 5.02 9.22 -5.24
C PRO A 37 4.69 8.33 -4.04
N LEU A 38 4.97 7.02 -4.07
CA LEU A 38 4.71 6.10 -2.96
C LEU A 38 5.56 6.42 -1.72
N SER A 39 6.75 7.03 -1.89
CA SER A 39 7.63 7.43 -0.78
C SER A 39 7.29 8.81 -0.21
N SER A 40 6.64 9.67 -0.99
CA SER A 40 6.60 11.12 -0.76
C SER A 40 5.63 11.60 0.33
N ASN A 41 4.90 10.71 1.03
CA ASN A 41 3.79 11.11 1.90
C ASN A 41 3.89 10.51 3.31
N ASN A 42 4.28 11.34 4.29
CA ASN A 42 4.08 11.20 5.74
C ASN A 42 3.93 9.75 6.25
N GLY A 43 4.93 8.89 6.03
CA GLY A 43 4.92 7.52 6.56
C GLY A 43 3.81 6.62 5.97
N TYR A 44 3.63 6.65 4.65
CA TYR A 44 2.72 5.77 3.89
C TYR A 44 1.26 5.98 4.27
N ALA A 45 0.79 7.23 4.28
CA ALA A 45 -0.60 7.58 4.60
C ALA A 45 -1.62 6.77 3.76
N TRP A 46 -1.30 6.49 2.50
CA TRP A 46 -2.09 5.66 1.58
C TRP A 46 -2.20 4.18 2.02
N ALA A 47 -1.27 3.69 2.84
CA ALA A 47 -1.21 2.33 3.40
C ALA A 47 -1.47 2.29 4.92
N ARG A 48 -2.14 3.30 5.49
CA ARG A 48 -2.48 3.28 6.92
C ARG A 48 -3.65 2.36 7.19
N ASP A 49 -3.53 1.56 8.25
CA ASP A 49 -4.68 0.82 8.74
C ASP A 49 -5.62 1.80 9.47
N GLY A 50 -6.91 1.72 9.19
CA GLY A 50 -7.93 2.63 9.72
C GLY A 50 -8.42 2.22 11.11
N SER A 51 -7.77 1.24 11.74
CA SER A 51 -8.31 0.48 12.88
C SER A 51 -7.99 1.04 14.27
N ARG A 52 -7.31 2.19 14.42
CA ARG A 52 -7.18 2.90 15.72
C ARG A 52 -7.10 4.41 15.53
N GLY A 53 -8.24 5.10 15.55
CA GLY A 53 -8.32 6.57 15.66
C GLY A 53 -7.85 7.39 14.46
N GLY A 54 -7.48 6.75 13.34
CA GLY A 54 -7.14 7.43 12.08
C GLY A 54 -8.37 7.63 11.20
N THR A 55 -8.75 8.88 10.94
CA THR A 55 -9.99 9.27 10.25
C THR A 55 -10.04 8.93 8.76
N THR A 56 -8.95 8.45 8.15
CA THR A 56 -8.87 8.26 6.69
C THR A 56 -8.85 6.79 6.33
N LYS A 57 -10.00 6.27 5.89
CA LYS A 57 -10.08 5.03 5.13
C LYS A 57 -9.46 5.27 3.75
N THR A 58 -8.56 4.39 3.33
CA THR A 58 -8.01 4.42 1.97
C THR A 58 -8.59 3.27 1.18
N LYS A 59 -8.80 3.48 -0.13
CA LYS A 59 -9.26 2.44 -1.07
C LYS A 59 -8.44 1.15 -0.93
N LEU A 60 -7.13 1.28 -0.73
CA LEU A 60 -6.24 0.14 -0.53
C LEU A 60 -6.57 -0.64 0.75
N ASN A 61 -6.74 0.06 1.88
CA ASN A 61 -7.03 -0.56 3.17
C ASN A 61 -8.46 -1.08 3.31
N GLU A 62 -9.42 -0.57 2.53
CA GLU A 62 -10.77 -1.13 2.46
C GLU A 62 -10.81 -2.41 1.63
N THR A 63 -9.87 -2.58 0.71
CA THR A 63 -9.85 -3.72 -0.22
C THR A 63 -8.95 -4.86 0.28
N TYR A 64 -7.78 -4.54 0.84
CA TYR A 64 -6.74 -5.52 1.14
C TYR A 64 -6.31 -5.51 2.60
N ILE A 65 -5.85 -6.66 3.06
CA ILE A 65 -5.06 -6.80 4.28
C ILE A 65 -3.64 -6.32 3.95
N ILE A 66 -3.17 -5.28 4.64
CA ILE A 66 -1.87 -4.67 4.38
C ILE A 66 -0.89 -5.09 5.48
N GLU A 67 0.22 -5.70 5.09
CA GLU A 67 1.33 -6.05 5.96
C GLU A 67 2.51 -5.11 5.71
N LYS A 68 3.21 -4.76 6.78
CA LYS A 68 4.41 -3.92 6.75
C LYS A 68 5.55 -4.69 7.41
N LYS A 69 6.71 -4.73 6.75
CA LYS A 69 7.93 -5.30 7.31
C LYS A 69 8.72 -4.18 7.98
N PRO A 70 8.83 -4.16 9.32
CA PRO A 70 9.71 -3.21 9.98
C PRO A 70 11.18 -3.65 9.92
N SER A 71 12.09 -2.68 9.92
CA SER A 71 13.51 -2.83 10.24
C SER A 71 13.95 -1.60 11.02
N THR A 72 14.53 -1.78 12.20
CA THR A 72 15.06 -0.69 13.04
C THR A 72 14.11 0.51 13.21
N GLY A 73 12.80 0.26 13.39
CA GLY A 73 11.78 1.31 13.59
C GLY A 73 11.19 1.89 12.31
N GLU A 74 11.66 1.49 11.14
CA GLU A 74 11.19 1.97 9.84
C GLU A 74 10.51 0.85 9.04
N VAL A 75 9.55 1.19 8.19
CA VAL A 75 8.96 0.22 7.26
C VAL A 75 9.90 0.09 6.07
N VAL A 76 10.41 -1.12 5.81
CA VAL A 76 11.32 -1.40 4.69
C VAL A 76 10.63 -2.09 3.52
N ALA A 77 9.49 -2.73 3.76
CA ALA A 77 8.67 -3.33 2.71
C ALA A 77 7.18 -3.37 3.09
N ILE A 78 6.32 -3.39 2.07
CA ILE A 78 4.87 -3.48 2.20
C ILE A 78 4.36 -4.62 1.32
N ARG A 79 3.32 -5.32 1.76
CA ARG A 79 2.67 -6.40 1.00
C ARG A 79 1.16 -6.40 1.22
N LEU A 80 0.40 -6.76 0.19
CA LEU A 80 -1.00 -7.17 0.28
C LEU A 80 -1.08 -8.66 0.62
N ASN A 81 -1.80 -9.03 1.67
CA ASN A 81 -1.95 -10.40 2.15
C ASN A 81 -3.41 -10.87 2.11
N GLY A 82 -4.07 -10.64 0.97
CA GLY A 82 -5.45 -11.03 0.73
C GLY A 82 -6.46 -9.90 0.80
N PHE A 83 -7.70 -10.18 0.42
CA PHE A 83 -8.80 -9.23 0.50
C PHE A 83 -9.33 -9.10 1.93
N LYS A 84 -9.75 -7.89 2.31
CA LYS A 84 -10.54 -7.74 3.53
C LYS A 84 -11.92 -8.36 3.35
N PRO A 85 -12.49 -8.96 4.40
CA PRO A 85 -13.89 -9.36 4.39
C PRO A 85 -14.78 -8.15 4.10
N LYS A 86 -15.76 -8.30 3.20
CA LYS A 86 -16.80 -7.29 3.02
C LYS A 86 -17.70 -7.34 4.27
N THR A 87 -17.51 -6.40 5.17
CA THR A 87 -18.47 -6.08 6.25
C THR A 87 -19.61 -5.24 5.70
#